data_AF-A0A7K3G8D2-F1
#
_entry.id   AF-A0A7K3G8D2-F1
#
_cell.length_a   1.000
_cell.length_b   1.000
_cell.length_c   1.000
_cell.angle_alpha   90.00
_cell.angle_beta   90.00
_cell.angle_gamma   90.00
#
_symmetry.space_group_name_H-M   'P 1'
#
loop_
_entity.id
_entity.type
_entity.pdbx_description
1 polymer ?
#
loop_
_entity_poly.entity_id
_entity_poly.type
_entity_poly.pdbx_seq_one_letter_code
_entity_poly.pdbx_strand_id
1 'polypeptide(L)'
;DSANHRTHVAFADAAGKCPSGFRPIPQLVQRIVYDIDAPSLNDGGRTTPLFAVDSFPEQLHKPGTDHGDFINIFDEDLMGQMV
;
A
#
# COMPACT_ATOMS: atom_id res chain seq x y z
N ASP A 1 -2.26 9.27 21.74
CA ASP A 1 -1.49 8.31 20.94
C ASP A 1 -1.50 6.96 21.65
N SER A 2 -1.64 5.86 20.92
CA SER A 2 -1.66 4.51 21.52
C SER A 2 -0.26 3.96 21.69
N ALA A 3 -0.01 3.12 22.70
CA ALA A 3 1.28 2.47 22.91
C ALA A 3 1.77 1.64 21.71
N ASN A 4 0.87 1.17 20.83
CA ASN A 4 1.19 0.52 19.57
C ASN A 4 0.04 0.67 18.57
N HIS A 5 0.27 1.29 17.41
CA HIS A 5 -0.77 1.47 16.38
C HIS A 5 -1.23 0.13 15.76
N ARG A 6 -0.40 -0.91 15.82
CA ARG A 6 -0.71 -2.22 15.22
C ARG A 6 -1.72 -3.03 16.03
N THR A 7 -1.97 -2.69 17.29
CA THR A 7 -2.92 -3.44 18.14
C THR A 7 -4.38 -3.04 17.92
N HIS A 8 -4.65 -2.02 17.10
CA HIS A 8 -6.02 -1.56 16.82
C HIS A 8 -6.76 -2.43 15.82
N VAL A 9 -6.05 -3.26 15.05
CA VAL A 9 -6.62 -4.16 14.04
C VAL A 9 -6.07 -5.56 14.20
N ALA A 10 -6.84 -6.56 13.78
CA ALA A 10 -6.44 -7.96 13.78
C ALA A 10 -6.60 -8.54 12.38
N PHE A 11 -5.70 -9.45 11.99
CA PHE A 11 -5.86 -10.21 10.75
C PHE A 11 -7.05 -11.16 10.87
N ALA A 12 -7.74 -11.36 9.75
CA ALA A 12 -8.74 -12.41 9.63
C ALA A 12 -8.10 -13.79 9.72
N ASP A 13 -8.88 -14.81 10.13
CA ASP A 13 -8.43 -16.20 10.08
C ASP A 13 -8.29 -16.70 8.63
N ALA A 14 -7.80 -17.93 8.47
CA ALA A 14 -7.61 -18.54 7.14
C ALA A 14 -8.92 -18.71 6.34
N ALA A 15 -10.08 -18.64 6.99
CA ALA A 15 -11.40 -18.65 6.36
C ALA A 15 -11.97 -17.25 6.14
N GLY A 16 -11.19 -16.18 6.43
CA GLY A 16 -11.59 -14.79 6.27
C GLY A 16 -12.47 -14.23 7.39
N LYS A 17 -12.58 -14.90 8.56
CA LYS A 17 -13.43 -14.44 9.66
C LYS A 17 -12.67 -13.56 10.65
N CYS A 18 -13.37 -12.56 11.19
CA CYS A 18 -12.86 -11.71 12.26
C CYS A 18 -12.94 -12.44 13.62
N PRO A 19 -12.01 -12.19 14.56
CA PRO A 19 -12.15 -12.62 15.94
C PRO A 19 -13.44 -12.10 16.60
N SER A 20 -13.88 -12.75 17.68
CA SER A 20 -15.06 -12.30 18.42
C SER A 20 -14.90 -10.86 18.92
N GLY A 21 -15.94 -10.04 18.76
CA GLY A 21 -15.93 -8.63 19.13
C GLY A 21 -15.33 -7.68 18.09
N PHE A 22 -14.74 -8.20 17.00
CA PHE A 22 -14.25 -7.40 15.89
C PHE A 22 -15.31 -7.24 14.79
N ARG A 23 -15.20 -6.15 14.03
CA ARG A 23 -16.03 -5.89 12.84
C ARG A 23 -15.13 -5.88 11.59
N PRO A 24 -15.62 -6.39 10.45
CA PRO A 24 -14.87 -6.30 9.20
C PRO A 24 -14.60 -4.85 8.81
N ILE A 25 -13.36 -4.57 8.41
CA ILE A 25 -12.96 -3.30 7.80
C ILE A 25 -12.88 -3.55 6.29
N PRO A 26 -13.53 -2.73 5.44
CA PRO A 26 -13.36 -2.83 4.00
C PRO A 26 -11.88 -2.77 3.61
N GLN A 27 -11.42 -3.74 2.83
CA GLN A 27 -10.05 -3.77 2.34
C GLN A 27 -9.92 -2.81 1.15
N LEU A 28 -9.12 -1.76 1.31
CA LEU A 28 -8.64 -0.98 0.18
C LEU A 28 -7.54 -1.77 -0.53
N VAL A 29 -7.73 -2.08 -1.81
CA VAL A 29 -6.70 -2.67 -2.67
C VAL A 29 -6.24 -1.58 -3.64
N GLN A 30 -5.03 -1.09 -3.43
CA GLN A 30 -4.36 -0.20 -4.39
C GLN A 30 -3.53 -1.05 -5.34
N ARG A 31 -3.79 -0.92 -6.65
CA ARG A 31 -3.00 -1.55 -7.69
C ARG A 31 -2.34 -0.48 -8.53
N ILE A 32 -1.01 -0.47 -8.53
CA ILE A 32 -0.22 0.41 -9.37
C ILE A 32 0.26 -0.41 -10.57
N VAL A 33 0.03 0.10 -11.77
CA VAL A 33 0.41 -0.55 -13.02
C VAL A 33 1.27 0.43 -13.80
N TYR A 34 2.40 -0.06 -14.31
CA TYR A 34 3.35 0.72 -15.10
C TYR A 34 3.46 0.10 -16.49
N ASP A 35 3.49 0.94 -17.51
CA ASP A 35 3.77 0.53 -18.89
C ASP A 35 5.28 0.54 -19.12
N ILE A 36 5.93 -0.52 -18.65
CA ILE A 36 7.38 -0.72 -18.76
C ILE A 36 7.65 -2.16 -19.19
N ASP A 37 8.74 -2.35 -19.92
CA ASP A 37 9.17 -3.69 -20.30
C ASP A 37 9.48 -4.52 -19.05
N ALA A 38 9.03 -5.78 -19.06
CA ALA A 38 9.27 -6.69 -17.96
C ALA A 38 10.78 -6.88 -17.73
N PRO A 39 11.27 -6.77 -16.48
CA PRO A 39 12.68 -6.89 -16.19
C PRO A 39 13.21 -8.28 -16.55
N SER A 40 14.44 -8.30 -17.06
CA SER A 40 15.12 -9.54 -17.42
C SER A 40 15.64 -10.26 -16.17
N LEU A 41 14.82 -11.17 -15.62
CA LEU A 41 15.14 -11.85 -14.35
C LEU A 41 16.32 -12.84 -14.48
N ASN A 42 16.47 -13.48 -15.65
CA ASN A 42 17.46 -14.55 -15.85
C ASN A 42 18.91 -14.04 -16.00
N ASP A 43 19.09 -12.79 -16.40
CA ASP A 43 20.41 -12.17 -16.58
C ASP A 43 20.68 -11.02 -15.59
N GLY A 44 19.82 -10.88 -14.58
CA GLY A 44 19.94 -9.87 -13.54
C GLY A 44 19.64 -8.44 -13.99
N GLY A 45 18.80 -8.26 -15.01
CA GLY A 45 18.40 -6.95 -15.50
C GLY A 45 19.32 -6.42 -16.61
N ARG A 46 20.14 -7.28 -17.23
CA ARG A 46 21.19 -6.84 -18.17
C ARG A 46 20.61 -6.52 -19.55
N THR A 47 19.58 -7.24 -19.98
CA THR A 47 18.87 -6.98 -21.24
C THR A 47 17.77 -5.94 -21.07
N THR A 48 16.96 -6.09 -20.01
CA THR A 48 15.92 -5.15 -19.58
C THR A 48 16.12 -4.83 -18.10
N PRO A 49 16.40 -3.57 -17.72
CA PRO A 49 16.73 -3.19 -16.34
C PRO A 49 15.66 -3.56 -15.31
N LEU A 50 16.11 -3.81 -14.07
CA LEU A 50 15.24 -3.84 -12.91
C LEU A 50 14.71 -2.43 -12.62
N PHE A 51 13.50 -2.33 -12.07
CA PHE A 51 12.95 -1.09 -11.55
C PHE A 51 12.53 -1.30 -10.09
N ALA A 52 12.53 -0.21 -9.33
CA ALA A 52 12.01 -0.16 -7.98
C ALA A 52 11.12 1.08 -7.85
N VAL A 53 10.15 1.01 -6.94
CA VAL A 53 9.30 2.14 -6.59
C VAL A 53 9.81 2.70 -5.28
N ASP A 54 10.00 4.01 -5.21
CA ASP A 54 10.29 4.72 -3.97
C ASP A 54 9.26 5.83 -3.80
N SER A 55 8.59 5.87 -2.64
CA SER A 55 7.80 7.05 -2.26
C SER A 55 8.71 8.26 -1.97
N PHE A 56 9.93 8.01 -1.45
CA PHE A 56 10.95 9.04 -1.21
C PHE A 56 12.36 8.49 -1.49
N PRO A 57 13.31 9.32 -1.98
CA PRO A 57 14.67 8.87 -2.30
C PRO A 57 15.41 8.18 -1.14
N GLU A 58 15.12 8.57 0.10
CA GLU A 58 15.78 8.05 1.31
C GLU A 58 15.36 6.61 1.65
N GLN A 59 14.35 6.06 0.97
CA GLN A 59 13.86 4.70 1.20
C GLN A 59 14.73 3.61 0.59
N LEU A 60 15.64 3.97 -0.34
CA LEU A 60 16.67 3.09 -0.90
C LEU A 60 16.11 1.77 -1.47
N HIS A 61 14.96 1.83 -2.16
CA HIS A 61 14.32 0.67 -2.79
C HIS A 61 13.91 -0.44 -1.81
N LYS A 62 13.72 -0.13 -0.52
CA LYS A 62 13.33 -1.12 0.50
C LYS A 62 11.82 -1.39 0.42
N PRO A 63 11.38 -2.62 0.13
CA PRO A 63 9.94 -2.90 0.04
C PRO A 63 9.17 -2.66 1.35
N GLY A 64 9.86 -2.76 2.50
CA GLY A 64 9.24 -2.54 3.81
C GLY A 64 8.92 -1.08 4.12
N THR A 65 9.37 -0.14 3.29
CA THR A 65 9.13 1.30 3.45
C THR A 65 8.10 1.88 2.48
N ASP A 66 7.64 1.07 1.54
CA ASP A 66 6.56 1.45 0.65
C ASP A 66 5.27 1.67 1.44
N HIS A 67 4.59 2.76 1.12
CA HIS A 67 3.32 3.14 1.74
C HIS A 67 2.38 3.67 0.67
N GLY A 68 1.16 3.14 0.65
CA GLY A 68 0.04 3.76 -0.02
C GLY A 68 -0.62 4.73 0.94
N ASP A 69 -0.34 6.01 0.79
CA ASP A 69 -0.96 7.06 1.61
C ASP A 69 -1.99 7.85 0.79
N PHE A 70 -3.03 8.30 1.45
CA PHE A 70 -4.03 9.22 0.91
C PHE A 70 -4.28 10.30 1.94
N ILE A 71 -3.91 11.53 1.61
CA ILE A 71 -4.18 12.69 2.44
C ILE A 71 -5.20 13.55 1.71
N ASN A 72 -6.42 13.59 2.25
CA ASN A 72 -7.39 14.59 1.83
C ASN A 72 -7.14 15.89 2.59
N ILE A 73 -6.74 16.94 1.86
CA ILE A 73 -6.55 18.29 2.39
C ILE A 73 -7.74 19.22 2.09
N PHE A 74 -8.77 18.71 1.40
CA PHE A 74 -9.99 19.46 1.14
C PHE A 74 -10.90 19.43 2.36
N ASP A 75 -11.55 20.57 2.63
CA ASP A 75 -12.67 20.60 3.57
C ASP A 75 -13.85 19.75 3.04
N GLU A 76 -14.80 19.46 3.93
CA GLU A 76 -15.94 18.60 3.61
C GLU A 76 -16.78 19.17 2.43
N ASP A 77 -16.94 20.50 2.38
CA ASP A 77 -17.72 21.19 1.35
C ASP A 77 -17.08 21.06 -0.04
N LEU A 78 -15.75 21.15 -0.11
CA LEU A 78 -14.99 20.98 -1.35
C LEU A 78 -14.93 19.52 -1.80
N MET A 79 -14.83 18.57 -0.87
CA MET A 79 -14.92 17.14 -1.20
C MET A 79 -16.26 16.77 -1.85
N GLY A 80 -17.35 17.37 -1.40
CA GLY A 80 -18.69 17.15 -1.96
C GLY A 80 -18.84 17.53 -3.43
N GLN A 81 -17.90 18.29 -4.01
CA GLN A 81 -17.93 18.74 -5.42
C GLN A 81 -17.09 17.87 -6.36
N MET A 82 -16.23 16.99 -5.83
CA MET A 82 -15.27 16.19 -6.61
C MET A 82 -15.83 14.83 -7.07
N VAL A 83 -17.03 14.46 -6.60
CA VAL A 83 -17.72 13.17 -6.83
C VAL A 83 -18.97 13.31 -7.67
#